data_AF-A0A521D2P8-F1
#
_entry.id   AF-A0A521D2P8-F1
#
_cell.length_a   1.000
_cell.length_b   1.000
_cell.length_c   1.000
_cell.angle_alpha   90.00
_cell.angle_beta   90.00
_cell.angle_gamma   90.00
#
_symmetry.space_group_name_H-M   'P 1'
#
loop_
_entity.id
_entity.type
_entity.pdbx_description
1 polymer ?
#
loop_
_entity_poly.entity_id
_entity_poly.type
_entity_poly.pdbx_seq_one_letter_code
_entity_poly.pdbx_strand_id
1 'polypeptide(L)'
;MATQKLYAGAKLREMRTRLTLTQKEFAAKLGVSLPYLNQMENNNRPISTTVVLALAQEFGMDVTELSTGDSERLVSDLREALADPVFDDAMPPLADLRLTASNAPAMARAFIALHRTYRQTHERLASLDEALGREDAQIQASPWEEVRDFFHYCDNYIDAVDRAAERFSGRAQDKGGIRAAAIESLGENGIRVQFPDIEETRKYDADSKTLLLSSRIAPQTQVFQLLLQVSLINQDKLLEATLDFAKFHSDEARAIAKIGLANYFAGASLMPYGEFLSAAQLYRHDLELLSNRFGASIEQVAHRLSTLQRPGAKGIPFFFVRVDQAGTITKRHSATRLQFARFGGACPLWNVHRAFETPGHFLRQLAETPDGVRYISLARDVSKSGGSYGAPVRRYAIALGCEVRHAEALVYADNLDISNASAYEPIGISCRICERQNCHQRSVPPLERRLSIDTHTRGTLPYEVT
;
A
#
# COMPACT_ATOMS: atom_id res chain seq x y z
N MET A 1 -8.15 15.98 26.46
CA MET A 1 -7.39 14.96 25.70
C MET A 1 -5.97 14.95 26.22
N ALA A 2 -5.43 13.80 26.63
CA ALA A 2 -4.05 13.74 27.10
C ALA A 2 -3.10 14.02 25.91
N THR A 3 -2.22 15.00 26.05
CA THR A 3 -1.16 15.31 25.08
C THR A 3 -0.26 14.09 24.91
N GLN A 4 -0.39 13.41 23.77
CA GLN A 4 0.41 12.24 23.42
C GLN A 4 1.88 12.64 23.28
N LYS A 5 2.78 11.97 24.00
CA LYS A 5 4.22 12.23 23.96
C LYS A 5 4.78 11.76 22.61
N LEU A 6 5.47 12.65 21.90
CA LEU A 6 6.03 12.38 20.57
C LEU A 6 7.43 11.78 20.68
N TYR A 7 7.62 10.54 20.23
CA TYR A 7 8.93 9.88 20.19
C TYR A 7 9.30 9.60 18.73
N ALA A 8 10.22 10.39 18.16
CA ALA A 8 10.63 10.28 16.76
C ALA A 8 12.16 10.44 16.58
N GLY A 9 12.94 9.84 17.49
CA GLY A 9 14.40 9.95 17.54
C GLY A 9 15.12 9.47 16.28
N ALA A 10 14.65 8.39 15.66
CA ALA A 10 15.20 7.92 14.38
C ALA A 10 15.03 8.95 13.26
N LYS A 11 13.86 9.61 13.15
CA LYS A 11 13.63 10.67 12.16
C LYS A 11 14.45 11.91 12.43
N LEU A 12 14.60 12.31 13.69
CA LEU A 12 15.53 13.38 14.09
C LEU A 12 16.97 13.08 13.61
N ARG A 13 17.43 11.85 13.84
CA ARG A 13 18.77 11.40 13.44
C ARG A 13 18.93 11.33 11.93
N GLU A 14 17.94 10.78 11.23
CA GLU A 14 17.91 10.70 9.77
C GLU A 14 17.98 12.10 9.15
N MET A 15 17.17 13.05 9.64
CA MET A 15 17.16 14.41 9.14
C MET A 15 18.50 15.09 9.37
N ARG A 16 19.06 14.97 10.57
CA ARG A 16 20.40 15.49 10.88
C ARG A 16 21.44 14.95 9.89
N THR A 17 21.40 13.64 9.63
CA THR A 17 22.34 12.97 8.73
C THR A 17 22.15 13.42 7.28
N ARG A 18 20.90 13.56 6.82
CA ARG A 18 20.54 14.06 5.49
C ARG A 18 21.01 15.50 5.26
N LEU A 19 20.97 16.33 6.30
CA LEU A 19 21.47 17.71 6.29
C LEU A 19 22.98 17.79 6.49
N THR A 20 23.68 16.65 6.61
CA THR A 20 25.13 16.57 6.87
C THR A 20 25.58 17.37 8.10
N LEU A 21 24.72 17.48 9.12
CA LEU A 21 25.01 18.22 10.35
C LEU A 21 25.56 17.29 11.43
N THR A 22 26.53 17.79 12.19
CA THR A 22 26.93 17.14 13.44
C THR A 22 25.84 17.29 14.50
N GLN A 23 25.83 16.41 15.51
CA GLN A 23 24.87 16.48 16.60
C GLN A 23 24.97 17.82 17.37
N LYS A 24 26.17 18.42 17.42
CA LYS A 24 26.40 19.74 18.05
C LYS A 24 25.76 20.88 17.25
N GLU A 25 25.98 20.92 15.94
CA GLU A 25 25.40 21.95 15.07
C GLU A 25 23.87 21.84 15.02
N PHE A 26 23.36 20.61 14.98
CA PHE A 26 21.93 20.36 14.95
C PHE A 26 21.25 20.76 16.27
N ALA A 27 21.89 20.50 17.41
CA ALA A 27 21.39 20.94 18.72
C ALA A 27 21.34 22.47 18.79
N ALA A 28 22.38 23.15 18.30
CA ALA A 28 22.44 24.61 18.26
C ALA A 28 21.33 25.21 17.39
N LYS A 29 21.09 24.66 16.19
CA LYS A 29 20.00 25.11 15.31
C LYS A 29 18.61 24.86 15.90
N LEU A 30 18.45 23.80 16.69
CA LEU A 30 17.19 23.48 17.37
C LEU A 30 17.00 24.23 18.70
N GLY A 31 17.96 25.05 19.13
CA GLY A 31 17.89 25.77 20.40
C GLY A 31 17.91 24.87 21.64
N VAL A 32 18.50 23.66 21.54
CA VAL A 32 18.58 22.69 22.65
C VAL A 32 20.02 22.32 22.96
N SER A 33 20.26 21.78 24.16
CA SER A 33 21.58 21.28 24.52
C SER A 33 21.91 19.97 23.78
N LEU A 34 23.19 19.75 23.50
CA LEU A 34 23.67 18.51 22.87
C LEU A 34 23.23 17.23 23.62
N PRO A 35 23.34 17.14 24.97
CA PRO A 35 22.85 15.98 25.71
C PRO A 35 21.33 15.77 25.56
N TYR A 36 20.56 16.86 25.49
CA TYR A 36 19.11 16.80 25.34
C TYR A 36 18.73 16.33 23.94
N LEU A 37 19.40 16.81 22.90
CA LEU A 37 19.25 16.29 21.53
C LEU A 37 19.60 14.80 21.46
N ASN A 38 20.70 14.38 22.09
CA ASN A 38 21.11 12.97 22.10
C ASN A 38 20.04 12.09 22.76
N GLN A 39 19.45 12.53 23.87
CA GLN A 39 18.35 11.82 24.52
C GLN A 39 17.10 11.73 23.62
N MET A 40 16.77 12.79 22.87
CA MET A 40 15.65 12.75 21.91
C MET A 40 15.95 11.85 20.70
N GLU A 41 17.17 11.92 20.13
CA GLU A 41 17.59 11.06 19.01
C GLU A 41 17.62 9.57 19.35
N ASN A 42 17.73 9.23 20.64
CA ASN A 42 17.66 7.85 21.15
C ASN A 42 16.30 7.52 21.79
N ASN A 43 15.30 8.39 21.65
CA ASN A 43 13.97 8.27 22.28
C ASN A 43 13.97 8.07 23.81
N ASN A 44 15.07 8.41 24.50
CA ASN A 44 15.12 8.47 25.97
C ASN A 44 14.28 9.63 26.50
N ARG A 45 14.02 10.64 25.67
CA ARG A 45 13.05 11.71 25.94
C ARG A 45 12.14 11.93 24.72
N PRO A 46 10.86 12.28 24.96
CA PRO A 46 10.00 12.72 23.87
C PRO A 46 10.49 14.06 23.32
N ILE A 47 10.21 14.29 22.05
CA ILE A 47 10.48 15.55 21.37
C ILE A 47 9.57 16.61 21.99
N SER A 48 10.20 17.68 22.49
CA SER A 48 9.47 18.81 23.08
C SER A 48 8.80 19.67 22.00
N THR A 49 7.71 20.34 22.35
CA THR A 49 6.99 21.26 21.45
C THR A 49 7.90 22.36 20.89
N THR A 50 8.88 22.82 21.67
CA THR A 50 9.88 23.81 21.22
C THR A 50 10.75 23.26 20.09
N VAL A 51 11.19 22.00 20.19
CA VAL A 51 11.97 21.33 19.14
C VAL A 51 11.10 21.09 17.91
N VAL A 52 9.83 20.70 18.09
CA VAL A 52 8.89 20.55 16.96
C VAL A 52 8.70 21.86 16.19
N LEU A 53 8.54 22.98 16.90
CA LEU A 53 8.44 24.30 16.28
C LEU A 53 9.74 24.71 15.58
N ALA A 54 10.89 24.47 16.20
CA ALA A 54 12.19 24.73 15.60
C ALA A 54 12.41 23.88 14.34
N LEU A 55 11.97 22.62 14.34
CA LEU A 55 12.01 21.74 13.16
C LEU A 55 11.19 22.30 11.99
N ALA A 56 9.99 22.79 12.28
CA ALA A 56 9.12 23.40 11.27
C ALA A 56 9.70 24.72 10.73
N GLN A 57 10.24 25.58 11.59
CA GLN A 57 10.74 26.90 11.22
C GLN A 57 12.09 26.87 10.50
N GLU A 58 13.07 26.13 11.04
CA GLU A 58 14.45 26.12 10.52
C GLU A 58 14.62 25.18 9.32
N PHE A 59 13.80 24.13 9.25
CA PHE A 59 13.98 23.07 8.25
C PHE A 59 12.73 22.83 7.38
N GLY A 60 11.66 23.62 7.56
CA GLY A 60 10.43 23.50 6.76
C GLY A 60 9.71 22.16 6.95
N MET A 61 9.91 21.48 8.08
CA MET A 61 9.38 20.14 8.30
C MET A 61 7.88 20.14 8.62
N ASP A 62 7.12 19.29 7.92
CA ASP A 62 5.74 18.99 8.29
C ASP A 62 5.73 18.13 9.57
N VAL A 63 5.21 18.67 10.67
CA VAL A 63 5.15 18.03 11.99
C VAL A 63 4.39 16.70 11.94
N THR A 64 3.48 16.50 10.98
CA THR A 64 2.76 15.23 10.79
C THR A 64 3.68 14.09 10.32
N GLU A 65 4.87 14.40 9.79
CA GLU A 65 5.87 13.39 9.42
C GLU A 65 6.59 12.80 10.64
N LEU A 66 6.61 13.50 11.79
CA LEU A 66 7.25 13.02 13.02
C LEU A 66 6.37 12.01 13.79
N SER A 67 5.05 12.04 13.63
CA SER A 67 4.08 11.21 14.35
C SER A 67 3.75 9.87 13.65
N THR A 68 4.78 9.20 13.13
CA THR A 68 4.76 8.23 12.01
C THR A 68 3.74 7.08 12.00
N GLY A 69 3.19 6.83 10.78
CA GLY A 69 2.62 5.55 10.34
C GLY A 69 3.66 4.48 9.96
N ASP A 70 4.92 4.83 9.66
CA ASP A 70 5.98 3.84 9.37
C ASP A 70 6.36 2.98 10.58
N SER A 71 6.43 3.58 11.77
CA SER A 71 6.66 2.83 13.01
C SER A 71 5.49 1.91 13.33
N GLU A 72 4.25 2.34 13.07
CA GLU A 72 3.05 1.51 13.26
C GLU A 72 3.03 0.31 12.29
N ARG A 73 3.42 0.49 11.01
CA ARG A 73 3.60 -0.61 10.04
C ARG A 73 4.62 -1.63 10.52
N LEU A 74 5.80 -1.15 10.91
CA LEU A 74 6.89 -2.00 11.36
C LEU A 74 6.54 -2.75 12.65
N VAL A 75 5.76 -2.15 13.55
CA VAL A 75 5.20 -2.83 14.74
C VAL A 75 4.24 -3.93 14.33
N SER A 76 3.34 -3.69 13.38
CA SER A 76 2.41 -4.71 12.88
C SER A 76 3.16 -5.89 12.25
N ASP A 77 4.18 -5.60 11.45
CA ASP A 77 5.01 -6.63 10.80
C ASP A 77 5.82 -7.43 11.83
N LEU A 78 6.36 -6.78 12.87
CA LEU A 78 7.05 -7.44 13.98
C LEU A 78 6.10 -8.36 14.75
N ARG A 79 4.86 -7.89 15.01
CA ARG A 79 3.84 -8.71 15.68
C ARG A 79 3.48 -9.94 14.85
N GLU A 80 3.25 -9.76 13.55
CA GLU A 80 3.00 -10.88 12.64
C GLU A 80 4.16 -11.90 12.65
N ALA A 81 5.41 -11.42 12.64
CA ALA A 81 6.57 -12.30 12.68
C ALA A 81 6.72 -13.05 14.02
N LEU A 82 6.56 -12.34 15.15
CA LEU A 82 6.71 -12.89 16.49
C LEU A 82 5.52 -13.75 16.95
N ALA A 83 4.39 -13.71 16.23
CA ALA A 83 3.25 -14.59 16.45
C ALA A 83 3.51 -16.04 15.97
N ASP A 84 4.64 -16.29 15.31
CA ASP A 84 5.01 -17.60 14.82
C ASP A 84 5.42 -18.55 15.96
N PRO A 85 4.91 -19.79 15.99
CA PRO A 85 5.23 -20.77 17.04
C PRO A 85 6.72 -21.13 17.19
N VAL A 86 7.58 -20.76 16.23
CA VAL A 86 9.04 -20.87 16.39
C VAL A 86 9.57 -20.02 17.54
N PHE A 87 8.87 -18.94 17.86
CA PHE A 87 9.11 -18.15 19.06
C PHE A 87 8.23 -18.73 20.16
N ASP A 88 8.82 -19.08 21.30
CA ASP A 88 8.09 -19.56 22.47
C ASP A 88 6.89 -18.63 22.79
N ASP A 89 5.88 -19.14 23.50
CA ASP A 89 4.60 -18.46 23.86
C ASP A 89 4.72 -17.07 24.55
N ALA A 90 5.93 -16.56 24.79
CA ALA A 90 6.19 -15.26 25.39
C ALA A 90 6.37 -14.16 24.32
N MET A 91 5.26 -13.69 23.76
CA MET A 91 5.27 -12.53 22.86
C MET A 91 5.74 -11.26 23.60
N PRO A 92 6.68 -10.48 23.05
CA PRO A 92 7.07 -9.21 23.64
C PRO A 92 5.89 -8.23 23.77
N PRO A 93 5.79 -7.46 24.88
CA PRO A 93 4.80 -6.42 25.03
C PRO A 93 4.78 -5.42 23.86
N LEU A 94 3.60 -4.90 23.51
CA LEU A 94 3.44 -3.92 22.43
C LEU A 94 4.33 -2.67 22.61
N ALA A 95 4.63 -2.29 23.85
CA ALA A 95 5.55 -1.21 24.16
C ALA A 95 6.98 -1.48 23.65
N ASP A 96 7.45 -2.73 23.75
CA ASP A 96 8.79 -3.12 23.32
C ASP A 96 8.87 -3.22 21.80
N LEU A 97 7.81 -3.68 21.14
CA LEU A 97 7.71 -3.65 19.67
C LEU A 97 7.77 -2.21 19.15
N ARG A 98 7.04 -1.29 19.78
CA ARG A 98 7.07 0.16 19.43
C ARG A 98 8.45 0.75 19.64
N LEU A 99 9.12 0.40 20.75
CA LEU A 99 10.46 0.88 21.05
C LEU A 99 11.47 0.36 20.02
N THR A 100 11.38 -0.91 19.65
CA THR A 100 12.23 -1.55 18.63
C THR A 100 12.03 -0.91 17.25
N ALA A 101 10.77 -0.74 16.82
CA ALA A 101 10.44 -0.10 15.55
C ALA A 101 10.92 1.36 15.47
N SER A 102 10.94 2.06 16.61
CA SER A 102 11.32 3.48 16.66
C SER A 102 12.83 3.69 16.84
N ASN A 103 13.53 2.78 17.51
CA ASN A 103 14.96 2.93 17.86
C ASN A 103 15.90 2.13 16.97
N ALA A 104 15.46 0.96 16.49
CA ALA A 104 16.28 0.06 15.69
C ALA A 104 15.52 -0.41 14.43
N PRO A 105 14.99 0.50 13.58
CA PRO A 105 14.17 0.12 12.44
C PRO A 105 14.92 -0.74 11.42
N ALA A 106 16.23 -0.54 11.25
CA ALA A 106 17.04 -1.38 10.37
C ALA A 106 17.16 -2.82 10.90
N MET A 107 17.32 -2.99 12.22
CA MET A 107 17.36 -4.31 12.87
C MET A 107 16.01 -5.00 12.80
N ALA A 108 14.92 -4.27 13.09
CA ALA A 108 13.56 -4.79 12.98
C ALA A 108 13.26 -5.29 11.55
N ARG A 109 13.65 -4.53 10.52
CA ARG A 109 13.51 -4.96 9.12
C ARG A 109 14.35 -6.20 8.81
N ALA A 110 15.60 -6.26 9.29
CA ALA A 110 16.47 -7.42 9.11
C ALA A 110 15.90 -8.68 9.80
N PHE A 111 15.36 -8.53 11.02
CA PHE A 111 14.67 -9.61 11.74
C PHE A 111 13.43 -10.11 10.99
N ILE A 112 12.58 -9.20 10.50
CA ILE A 112 11.41 -9.56 9.70
C ILE A 112 11.82 -10.28 8.40
N ALA A 113 12.90 -9.82 7.74
CA ALA A 113 13.43 -10.49 6.56
C ALA A 113 13.89 -11.92 6.89
N LEU A 114 14.62 -12.10 7.99
CA LEU A 114 15.05 -13.42 8.47
C LEU A 114 13.86 -14.35 8.76
N HIS A 115 12.84 -13.86 9.47
CA HIS A 115 11.64 -14.65 9.78
C HIS A 115 10.87 -15.04 8.53
N ARG A 116 10.75 -14.15 7.54
CA ARG A 116 10.16 -14.49 6.24
C ARG A 116 10.92 -15.59 5.54
N THR A 117 12.25 -15.49 5.47
CA THR A 117 13.11 -16.53 4.90
C THR A 117 12.90 -17.84 5.65
N TYR A 118 12.86 -17.83 6.98
CA TYR A 118 12.57 -19.01 7.80
C TYR A 118 11.21 -19.64 7.43
N ARG A 119 10.14 -18.85 7.37
CA ARG A 119 8.79 -19.31 7.02
C ARG A 119 8.71 -19.91 5.63
N GLN A 120 9.26 -19.23 4.63
CA GLN A 120 9.32 -19.73 3.25
C GLN A 120 10.11 -21.02 3.16
N THR A 121 11.22 -21.12 3.90
CA THR A 121 12.02 -22.35 3.98
C THR A 121 11.22 -23.48 4.58
N HIS A 122 10.49 -23.22 5.68
CA HIS A 122 9.74 -24.23 6.40
C HIS A 122 8.49 -24.69 5.62
N GLU A 123 7.76 -23.77 4.98
CA GLU A 123 6.66 -24.08 4.07
C GLU A 123 7.15 -24.89 2.86
N ARG A 124 8.33 -24.56 2.32
CA ARG A 124 8.92 -25.29 1.19
C ARG A 124 9.46 -26.65 1.61
N LEU A 125 10.07 -26.79 2.79
CA LEU A 125 10.47 -28.08 3.37
C LEU A 125 9.25 -28.97 3.60
N ALA A 126 8.15 -28.41 4.15
CA ALA A 126 6.89 -29.14 4.28
C ALA A 126 6.30 -29.55 2.92
N SER A 127 6.50 -28.76 1.85
CA SER A 127 6.12 -29.13 0.48
C SER A 127 7.10 -30.08 -0.22
N LEU A 128 8.37 -30.11 0.20
CA LEU A 128 9.43 -30.99 -0.32
C LEU A 128 9.38 -32.38 0.35
N ASP A 129 8.88 -32.49 1.58
CA ASP A 129 8.53 -33.78 2.20
C ASP A 129 7.42 -34.51 1.42
N GLU A 130 6.59 -33.78 0.66
CA GLU A 130 5.57 -34.33 -0.23
C GLU A 130 6.10 -34.64 -1.65
N ALA A 131 7.28 -34.09 -2.01
CA ALA A 131 7.89 -34.23 -3.33
C ALA A 131 9.43 -34.26 -3.20
N LEU A 132 9.97 -35.42 -2.79
CA LEU A 132 11.41 -35.64 -2.64
C LEU A 132 12.22 -35.20 -3.86
N GLY A 133 13.18 -34.32 -3.60
CA GLY A 133 14.43 -34.24 -4.37
C GLY A 133 14.58 -33.05 -5.29
N ARG A 134 14.87 -31.86 -4.73
CA ARG A 134 15.86 -30.92 -5.30
C ARG A 134 16.52 -30.11 -4.18
N GLU A 135 17.75 -30.49 -3.86
CA GLU A 135 18.69 -29.64 -3.11
C GLU A 135 19.16 -28.48 -4.01
N ASP A 136 19.50 -27.35 -3.38
CA ASP A 136 20.08 -26.12 -3.94
C ASP A 136 19.14 -25.12 -4.65
N ALA A 137 18.19 -24.56 -3.90
CA ALA A 137 17.65 -23.24 -4.22
C ALA A 137 17.76 -22.31 -3.00
N GLN A 138 18.70 -21.38 -3.07
CA GLN A 138 18.92 -20.32 -2.08
C GLN A 138 17.60 -19.58 -1.78
N ILE A 139 17.24 -19.43 -0.51
CA ILE A 139 15.98 -18.82 -0.08
C ILE A 139 16.07 -17.31 -0.26
N GLN A 140 15.67 -16.83 -1.43
CA GLN A 140 15.47 -15.41 -1.71
C GLN A 140 13.98 -15.09 -1.64
N ALA A 141 13.63 -13.95 -1.03
CA ALA A 141 12.27 -13.42 -1.11
C ALA A 141 11.86 -13.33 -2.57
N SER A 142 10.61 -13.66 -2.90
CA SER A 142 10.22 -13.63 -4.30
C SER A 142 10.36 -12.20 -4.84
N PRO A 143 10.76 -12.01 -6.11
CA PRO A 143 10.86 -10.68 -6.72
C PRO A 143 9.59 -9.84 -6.52
N TRP A 144 8.43 -10.49 -6.55
CA TRP A 144 7.14 -9.84 -6.32
C TRP A 144 6.98 -9.27 -4.90
N GLU A 145 7.49 -9.96 -3.88
CA GLU A 145 7.44 -9.52 -2.49
C GLU A 145 8.40 -8.36 -2.22
N GLU A 146 9.60 -8.37 -2.81
CA GLU A 146 10.55 -7.26 -2.71
C GLU A 146 9.95 -5.96 -3.26
N VAL A 147 9.35 -6.04 -4.46
CA VAL A 147 8.69 -4.88 -5.07
C VAL A 147 7.50 -4.40 -4.23
N ARG A 148 6.70 -5.32 -3.71
CA ARG A 148 5.57 -4.99 -2.82
C ARG A 148 6.03 -4.21 -1.59
N ASP A 149 7.12 -4.65 -0.96
CA ASP A 149 7.70 -4.00 0.21
C ASP A 149 8.26 -2.62 -0.11
N PHE A 150 8.91 -2.47 -1.25
CA PHE A 150 9.40 -1.16 -1.72
C PHE A 150 8.27 -0.12 -1.77
N PHE A 151 7.16 -0.42 -2.45
CA PHE A 151 6.02 0.50 -2.51
C PHE A 151 5.33 0.73 -1.16
N HIS A 152 5.36 -0.27 -0.28
CA HIS A 152 4.79 -0.17 1.07
C HIS A 152 5.57 0.82 1.93
N TYR A 153 6.90 0.81 1.88
CA TYR A 153 7.75 1.70 2.69
C TYR A 153 7.93 3.10 2.11
N CYS A 154 7.48 3.36 0.89
CA CYS A 154 7.44 4.71 0.30
C CYS A 154 6.09 5.41 0.50
N ASP A 155 5.29 5.03 1.49
CA ASP A 155 3.92 5.58 1.71
C ASP A 155 3.01 5.54 0.48
N ASN A 156 3.33 4.64 -0.48
CA ASN A 156 2.69 4.58 -1.78
C ASN A 156 2.67 5.93 -2.55
N TYR A 157 3.63 6.83 -2.29
CA TYR A 157 3.81 8.11 -2.99
C TYR A 157 5.27 8.32 -3.39
N ILE A 158 5.50 8.62 -4.68
CA ILE A 158 6.83 8.77 -5.25
C ILE A 158 6.93 10.15 -5.88
N ASP A 159 7.36 11.13 -5.09
CA ASP A 159 7.28 12.56 -5.42
C ASP A 159 7.91 12.92 -6.77
N ALA A 160 9.11 12.41 -7.05
CA ALA A 160 9.82 12.74 -8.27
C ALA A 160 9.09 12.24 -9.54
N VAL A 161 8.54 11.02 -9.48
CA VAL A 161 7.77 10.42 -10.57
C VAL A 161 6.41 11.10 -10.72
N ASP A 162 5.74 11.41 -9.60
CA ASP A 162 4.45 12.10 -9.58
C ASP A 162 4.53 13.49 -10.20
N ARG A 163 5.55 14.29 -9.84
CA ARG A 163 5.80 15.62 -10.42
C ARG A 163 6.20 15.56 -11.89
N ALA A 164 6.95 14.53 -12.30
CA ALA A 164 7.25 14.32 -13.71
C ALA A 164 5.98 14.04 -14.52
N ALA A 165 5.09 13.22 -13.99
CA ALA A 165 3.80 12.89 -14.58
C ALA A 165 2.87 14.11 -14.66
N GLU A 166 2.80 14.92 -13.60
CA GLU A 166 2.00 16.15 -13.56
C GLU A 166 2.49 17.18 -14.60
N ARG A 167 3.81 17.34 -14.76
CA ARG A 167 4.40 18.19 -15.82
C ARG A 167 4.12 17.65 -17.23
N PHE A 168 4.08 16.33 -17.39
CA PHE A 168 3.69 15.73 -18.67
C PHE A 168 2.21 16.05 -18.97
N SER A 169 1.33 15.86 -17.99
CA SER A 169 -0.11 16.13 -18.13
C SER A 169 -0.41 17.61 -18.38
N GLY A 170 0.33 18.53 -17.77
CA GLY A 170 0.14 19.97 -17.97
C GLY A 170 0.34 20.44 -19.42
N ARG A 171 1.08 19.69 -20.24
CA ARG A 171 1.27 19.97 -21.68
C ARG A 171 0.22 19.28 -22.57
N ALA A 172 -0.69 18.51 -21.98
CA ALA A 172 -1.62 17.69 -22.74
C ALA A 172 -2.81 18.46 -23.32
N GLN A 173 -3.25 19.55 -22.67
CA GLN A 173 -4.38 20.34 -23.15
C GLN A 173 -4.09 20.96 -24.52
N ASP A 174 -2.92 21.57 -24.68
CA ASP A 174 -2.46 22.17 -25.95
C ASP A 174 -2.33 21.16 -27.09
N LYS A 175 -2.17 19.86 -26.74
CA LYS A 175 -1.98 18.75 -27.66
C LYS A 175 -3.29 18.00 -27.99
N GLY A 176 -4.44 18.49 -27.54
CA GLY A 176 -5.75 17.84 -27.78
C GLY A 176 -6.11 16.72 -26.80
N GLY A 177 -5.52 16.74 -25.60
CA GLY A 177 -5.78 15.80 -24.51
C GLY A 177 -4.68 14.76 -24.30
N ILE A 178 -4.77 14.03 -23.17
CA ILE A 178 -3.70 13.15 -22.68
C ILE A 178 -3.32 12.03 -23.66
N ARG A 179 -4.29 11.50 -24.42
CA ARG A 179 -4.04 10.46 -25.43
C ARG A 179 -3.20 11.01 -26.58
N ALA A 180 -3.59 12.17 -27.12
CA ALA A 180 -2.88 12.80 -28.22
C ALA A 180 -1.46 13.22 -27.80
N ALA A 181 -1.32 13.78 -26.60
CA ALA A 181 -0.01 14.10 -26.03
C ALA A 181 0.91 12.88 -25.88
N ALA A 182 0.36 11.73 -25.48
CA ALA A 182 1.13 10.50 -25.37
C ALA A 182 1.58 9.96 -26.74
N ILE A 183 0.71 9.99 -27.74
CA ILE A 183 1.05 9.56 -29.12
C ILE A 183 2.12 10.46 -29.71
N GLU A 184 1.95 11.78 -29.59
CA GLU A 184 2.93 12.76 -30.09
C GLU A 184 4.28 12.61 -29.39
N SER A 185 4.28 12.46 -28.06
CA SER A 185 5.51 12.26 -27.28
C SER A 185 6.26 10.98 -27.67
N LEU A 186 5.55 9.92 -28.06
CA LEU A 186 6.16 8.71 -28.62
C LEU A 186 6.65 8.97 -30.05
N GLY A 187 5.90 9.71 -30.86
CA GLY A 187 6.27 10.12 -32.21
C GLY A 187 7.54 10.98 -32.26
N GLU A 188 7.75 11.86 -31.29
CA GLU A 188 8.99 12.64 -31.11
C GLU A 188 10.23 11.74 -30.92
N ASN A 189 10.04 10.51 -30.41
CA ASN A 189 11.08 9.48 -30.28
C ASN A 189 11.18 8.55 -31.51
N GLY A 190 10.41 8.84 -32.56
CA GLY A 190 10.28 8.03 -33.77
C GLY A 190 9.44 6.77 -33.60
N ILE A 191 8.60 6.69 -32.55
CA ILE A 191 7.76 5.52 -32.29
C ILE A 191 6.40 5.69 -32.95
N ARG A 192 6.01 4.72 -33.78
CA ARG A 192 4.69 4.67 -34.41
C ARG A 192 3.71 3.88 -33.55
N VAL A 193 2.56 4.47 -33.25
CA VAL A 193 1.50 3.84 -32.46
C VAL A 193 0.43 3.26 -33.39
N GLN A 194 0.04 2.01 -33.16
CA GLN A 194 -1.03 1.34 -33.91
C GLN A 194 -2.00 0.63 -32.96
N PHE A 195 -3.24 0.45 -33.42
CA PHE A 195 -4.30 -0.22 -32.67
C PHE A 195 -4.82 -1.48 -33.39
N PRO A 196 -3.97 -2.50 -33.62
CA PRO A 196 -4.38 -3.70 -34.34
C PRO A 196 -5.31 -4.60 -33.49
N ASP A 197 -5.96 -5.53 -34.16
CA ASP A 197 -6.66 -6.64 -33.50
C ASP A 197 -5.65 -7.73 -33.08
N ILE A 198 -5.16 -7.65 -31.84
CA ILE A 198 -4.20 -8.60 -31.24
C ILE A 198 -4.66 -9.06 -29.85
N GLU A 199 -4.15 -10.21 -29.40
CA GLU A 199 -4.46 -10.75 -28.08
C GLU A 199 -3.72 -10.01 -26.95
N GLU A 200 -2.45 -9.67 -27.18
CA GLU A 200 -1.64 -8.98 -26.18
C GLU A 200 -2.15 -7.55 -25.95
N THR A 201 -2.23 -7.14 -24.69
CA THR A 201 -2.67 -5.78 -24.32
C THR A 201 -1.78 -4.70 -24.94
N ARG A 202 -0.46 -4.94 -25.00
CA ARG A 202 0.56 -4.03 -25.54
C ARG A 202 1.76 -4.83 -26.04
N LYS A 203 2.30 -4.47 -27.20
CA LYS A 203 3.57 -4.98 -27.72
C LYS A 203 4.40 -3.83 -28.27
N TYR A 204 5.64 -3.68 -27.80
CA TYR A 204 6.58 -2.69 -28.33
C TYR A 204 7.74 -3.42 -29.00
N ASP A 205 7.99 -3.08 -30.25
CA ASP A 205 9.14 -3.54 -31.02
C ASP A 205 10.13 -2.38 -31.13
N ALA A 206 11.31 -2.57 -30.52
CA ALA A 206 12.38 -1.58 -30.48
C ALA A 206 13.09 -1.42 -31.83
N ASP A 207 13.17 -2.48 -32.63
CA ASP A 207 13.87 -2.46 -33.93
C ASP A 207 13.03 -1.69 -34.96
N SER A 208 11.74 -2.00 -35.04
CA SER A 208 10.82 -1.31 -35.94
C SER A 208 10.20 -0.03 -35.36
N LYS A 209 10.56 0.32 -34.12
CA LYS A 209 9.99 1.43 -33.32
C LYS A 209 8.47 1.50 -33.42
N THR A 210 7.80 0.37 -33.22
CA THR A 210 6.35 0.27 -33.37
C THR A 210 5.72 -0.20 -32.07
N LEU A 211 4.77 0.59 -31.56
CA LEU A 211 3.94 0.25 -30.41
C LEU A 211 2.56 -0.21 -30.89
N LEU A 212 2.24 -1.46 -30.64
CA LEU A 212 0.93 -2.06 -30.89
C LEU A 212 0.12 -2.09 -29.58
N LEU A 213 -1.11 -1.59 -29.63
CA LEU A 213 -2.08 -1.69 -28.54
C LEU A 213 -3.31 -2.43 -29.05
N SER A 214 -3.77 -3.44 -28.32
CA SER A 214 -4.95 -4.18 -28.75
C SER A 214 -6.17 -3.27 -28.90
N SER A 215 -6.89 -3.42 -30.01
CA SER A 215 -8.21 -2.79 -30.20
C SER A 215 -9.30 -3.44 -29.34
N ARG A 216 -9.06 -4.63 -28.77
CA ARG A 216 -10.00 -5.39 -27.94
C ARG A 216 -10.12 -4.89 -26.50
N ILE A 217 -9.12 -4.16 -26.00
CA ILE A 217 -9.09 -3.67 -24.62
C ILE A 217 -9.79 -2.32 -24.48
N ALA A 218 -10.34 -2.05 -23.29
CA ALA A 218 -11.07 -0.83 -23.01
C ALA A 218 -10.23 0.44 -23.28
N PRO A 219 -10.83 1.55 -23.77
CA PRO A 219 -10.11 2.78 -24.11
C PRO A 219 -9.25 3.34 -22.98
N GLN A 220 -9.74 3.27 -21.72
CA GLN A 220 -9.02 3.71 -20.53
C GLN A 220 -7.73 2.89 -20.33
N THR A 221 -7.75 1.61 -20.66
CA THR A 221 -6.57 0.74 -20.60
C THR A 221 -5.60 1.08 -21.72
N GLN A 222 -6.08 1.34 -22.94
CA GLN A 222 -5.20 1.77 -24.05
C GLN A 222 -4.43 3.05 -23.71
N VAL A 223 -5.13 4.08 -23.19
CA VAL A 223 -4.50 5.35 -22.78
C VAL A 223 -3.47 5.12 -21.67
N PHE A 224 -3.80 4.30 -20.68
CA PHE A 224 -2.87 3.95 -19.62
C PHE A 224 -1.61 3.24 -20.14
N GLN A 225 -1.77 2.34 -21.12
CA GLN A 225 -0.64 1.63 -21.75
C GLN A 225 0.22 2.57 -22.62
N LEU A 226 -0.36 3.58 -23.28
CA LEU A 226 0.40 4.64 -23.94
C LEU A 226 1.27 5.39 -22.94
N LEU A 227 0.67 5.85 -21.84
CA LEU A 227 1.38 6.63 -20.82
C LEU A 227 2.47 5.81 -20.12
N LEU A 228 2.22 4.52 -19.91
CA LEU A 228 3.22 3.60 -19.40
C LEU A 228 4.40 3.51 -20.37
N GLN A 229 4.15 3.39 -21.68
CA GLN A 229 5.22 3.37 -22.67
C GLN A 229 5.97 4.72 -22.74
N VAL A 230 5.26 5.85 -22.64
CA VAL A 230 5.88 7.18 -22.50
C VAL A 230 6.81 7.21 -21.29
N SER A 231 6.40 6.65 -20.15
CA SER A 231 7.26 6.56 -18.96
C SER A 231 8.53 5.76 -19.23
N LEU A 232 8.42 4.60 -19.88
CA LEU A 232 9.55 3.73 -20.15
C LEU A 232 10.55 4.33 -21.14
N ILE A 233 10.09 5.15 -22.08
CA ILE A 233 10.96 5.77 -23.09
C ILE A 233 11.53 7.10 -22.57
N ASN A 234 10.69 7.97 -22.02
CA ASN A 234 11.07 9.36 -21.72
C ASN A 234 11.52 9.58 -20.28
N GLN A 235 11.12 8.71 -19.35
CA GLN A 235 11.44 8.85 -17.93
C GLN A 235 12.42 7.78 -17.46
N ASP A 236 13.04 7.01 -18.36
CA ASP A 236 13.91 5.88 -18.04
C ASP A 236 14.98 6.24 -16.98
N LYS A 237 15.73 7.31 -17.20
CA LYS A 237 16.75 7.81 -16.25
C LYS A 237 16.18 8.12 -14.87
N LEU A 238 14.98 8.69 -14.80
CA LEU A 238 14.30 8.98 -13.54
C LEU A 238 13.85 7.70 -12.85
N LEU A 239 13.33 6.73 -13.60
CA LEU A 239 12.94 5.43 -13.07
C LEU A 239 14.16 4.68 -12.51
N GLU A 240 15.24 4.57 -13.28
CA GLU A 240 16.48 3.91 -12.85
C GLU A 240 17.07 4.57 -11.61
N ALA A 241 17.16 5.90 -11.58
CA ALA A 241 17.63 6.63 -10.41
C ALA A 241 16.76 6.35 -9.17
N THR A 242 15.45 6.19 -9.34
CA THR A 242 14.53 5.84 -8.23
C THR A 242 14.78 4.40 -7.75
N LEU A 243 15.04 3.47 -8.67
CA LEU A 243 15.32 2.06 -8.36
C LEU A 243 16.67 1.86 -7.68
N ASP A 244 17.67 2.71 -7.93
CA ASP A 244 18.98 2.66 -7.27
C ASP A 244 18.89 2.83 -5.75
N PHE A 245 17.89 3.58 -5.27
CA PHE A 245 17.63 3.72 -3.83
C PHE A 245 16.98 2.50 -3.20
N ALA A 246 16.34 1.63 -4.00
CA ALA A 246 15.51 0.53 -3.51
C ALA A 246 16.29 -0.71 -3.06
N LYS A 247 17.58 -0.83 -3.44
CA LYS A 247 18.49 -1.94 -3.08
C LYS A 247 17.88 -3.34 -3.29
N PHE A 248 17.28 -3.58 -4.46
CA PHE A 248 16.76 -4.90 -4.83
C PHE A 248 17.87 -5.96 -4.91
N HIS A 249 17.55 -7.20 -4.56
CA HIS A 249 18.52 -8.31 -4.53
C HIS A 249 18.55 -9.12 -5.84
N SER A 250 17.57 -8.93 -6.73
CA SER A 250 17.46 -9.60 -8.01
C SER A 250 17.16 -8.61 -9.15
N ASP A 251 17.67 -8.93 -10.34
CA ASP A 251 17.38 -8.15 -11.56
C ASP A 251 15.90 -8.25 -11.93
N GLU A 252 15.25 -9.38 -11.65
CA GLU A 252 13.83 -9.58 -11.83
C GLU A 252 13.00 -8.64 -10.94
N ALA A 253 13.36 -8.48 -9.66
CA ALA A 253 12.66 -7.55 -8.76
C ALA A 253 12.81 -6.11 -9.26
N ARG A 254 14.02 -5.74 -9.69
CA ARG A 254 14.28 -4.42 -10.27
C ARG A 254 13.44 -4.18 -11.53
N ALA A 255 13.36 -5.15 -12.43
CA ALA A 255 12.58 -5.06 -13.65
C ALA A 255 11.06 -4.94 -13.36
N ILE A 256 10.55 -5.74 -12.41
CA ILE A 256 9.14 -5.67 -11.97
C ILE A 256 8.86 -4.29 -11.33
N ALA A 257 9.76 -3.79 -10.49
CA ALA A 257 9.63 -2.47 -9.87
C ALA A 257 9.63 -1.36 -10.92
N LYS A 258 10.48 -1.44 -11.95
CA LYS A 258 10.49 -0.48 -13.07
C LYS A 258 9.13 -0.39 -13.76
N ILE A 259 8.51 -1.54 -14.03
CA ILE A 259 7.14 -1.59 -14.55
C ILE A 259 6.14 -1.00 -13.54
N GLY A 260 6.30 -1.26 -12.24
CA GLY A 260 5.53 -0.64 -11.17
C GLY A 260 5.62 0.89 -11.18
N LEU A 261 6.82 1.45 -11.31
CA LEU A 261 7.04 2.90 -11.39
C LEU A 261 6.46 3.49 -12.68
N ALA A 262 6.58 2.79 -13.80
CA ALA A 262 5.96 3.21 -15.06
C ALA A 262 4.42 3.20 -14.98
N ASN A 263 3.82 2.22 -14.29
CA ASN A 263 2.39 2.21 -13.97
C ASN A 263 2.00 3.39 -13.07
N TYR A 264 2.84 3.71 -12.08
CA TYR A 264 2.63 4.88 -11.20
C TYR A 264 2.63 6.18 -12.01
N PHE A 265 3.64 6.38 -12.88
CA PHE A 265 3.70 7.52 -13.78
C PHE A 265 2.47 7.61 -14.69
N ALA A 266 2.03 6.49 -15.25
CA ALA A 266 0.85 6.44 -16.12
C ALA A 266 -0.42 6.89 -15.37
N GLY A 267 -0.62 6.40 -14.15
CA GLY A 267 -1.72 6.83 -13.29
C GLY A 267 -1.65 8.31 -12.92
N ALA A 268 -0.46 8.80 -12.53
CA ALA A 268 -0.25 10.20 -12.17
C ALA A 268 -0.33 11.15 -13.38
N SER A 269 -0.09 10.67 -14.61
CA SER A 269 -0.21 11.47 -15.82
C SER A 269 -1.66 11.58 -16.27
N LEU A 270 -2.41 10.47 -16.17
CA LEU A 270 -3.84 10.42 -16.47
C LEU A 270 -4.66 11.21 -15.44
N MET A 271 -4.22 11.19 -14.18
CA MET A 271 -4.86 11.87 -13.05
C MET A 271 -3.82 12.76 -12.33
N PRO A 272 -3.49 13.94 -12.90
CA PRO A 272 -2.48 14.85 -12.34
C PRO A 272 -2.85 15.27 -10.91
N TYR A 273 -1.85 15.33 -10.03
CA TYR A 273 -2.06 15.35 -8.58
C TYR A 273 -2.98 16.47 -8.10
N GLY A 274 -2.66 17.73 -8.44
CA GLY A 274 -3.42 18.88 -7.97
C GLY A 274 -4.87 18.88 -8.48
N GLU A 275 -5.06 18.56 -9.77
CA GLU A 275 -6.40 18.50 -10.36
C GLU A 275 -7.22 17.34 -9.80
N PHE A 276 -6.61 16.16 -9.67
CA PHE A 276 -7.27 14.96 -9.16
C PHE A 276 -7.65 15.11 -7.68
N LEU A 277 -6.76 15.68 -6.85
CA LEU A 277 -7.06 15.99 -5.45
C LEU A 277 -8.25 16.95 -5.34
N SER A 278 -8.25 18.02 -6.13
CA SER A 278 -9.33 19.01 -6.14
C SER A 278 -10.65 18.38 -6.58
N ALA A 279 -10.63 17.53 -7.62
CA ALA A 279 -11.79 16.81 -8.09
C ALA A 279 -12.31 15.80 -7.06
N ALA A 280 -11.42 15.08 -6.38
CA ALA A 280 -11.77 14.11 -5.34
C ALA A 280 -12.47 14.81 -4.17
N GLN A 281 -12.01 15.99 -3.77
CA GLN A 281 -12.67 16.80 -2.74
C GLN A 281 -14.03 17.32 -3.22
N LEU A 282 -14.10 17.88 -4.44
CA LEU A 282 -15.33 18.43 -5.02
C LEU A 282 -16.44 17.39 -5.12
N TYR A 283 -16.12 16.18 -5.57
CA TYR A 283 -17.09 15.09 -5.75
C TYR A 283 -17.23 14.18 -4.53
N ARG A 284 -16.70 14.57 -3.36
CA ARG A 284 -16.72 13.75 -2.14
C ARG A 284 -16.28 12.31 -2.40
N HIS A 285 -15.20 12.16 -3.16
CA HIS A 285 -14.58 10.89 -3.52
C HIS A 285 -15.50 9.91 -4.27
N ASP A 286 -16.48 10.39 -5.04
CA ASP A 286 -17.27 9.54 -5.94
C ASP A 286 -16.37 8.93 -7.04
N LEU A 287 -16.18 7.60 -7.00
CA LEU A 287 -15.29 6.89 -7.92
C LEU A 287 -15.82 6.94 -9.36
N GLU A 288 -17.13 6.99 -9.58
CA GLU A 288 -17.74 7.00 -10.91
C GLU A 288 -17.62 8.39 -11.55
N LEU A 289 -17.88 9.47 -10.78
CA LEU A 289 -17.67 10.84 -11.26
C LEU A 289 -16.19 11.11 -11.57
N LEU A 290 -15.28 10.63 -10.72
CA LEU A 290 -13.84 10.72 -10.98
C LEU A 290 -13.42 9.90 -12.21
N SER A 291 -13.93 8.68 -12.35
CA SER A 291 -13.70 7.82 -13.52
C SER A 291 -14.13 8.52 -14.82
N ASN A 292 -15.33 9.10 -14.82
CA ASN A 292 -15.87 9.82 -15.97
C ASN A 292 -15.06 11.07 -16.31
N ARG A 293 -14.68 11.87 -15.30
CA ARG A 293 -13.92 13.10 -15.49
C ARG A 293 -12.54 12.86 -16.10
N PHE A 294 -11.81 11.85 -15.61
CA PHE A 294 -10.43 11.60 -16.02
C PHE A 294 -10.30 10.53 -17.13
N GLY A 295 -11.40 9.91 -17.56
CA GLY A 295 -11.36 8.82 -18.54
C GLY A 295 -10.51 7.64 -18.04
N ALA A 296 -10.57 7.38 -16.73
CA ALA A 296 -9.84 6.30 -16.06
C ALA A 296 -10.82 5.18 -15.66
N SER A 297 -10.35 3.97 -15.40
CA SER A 297 -11.18 2.91 -14.83
C SER A 297 -11.36 3.09 -13.32
N ILE A 298 -12.40 2.46 -12.76
CA ILE A 298 -12.64 2.46 -11.30
C ILE A 298 -11.42 1.94 -10.52
N GLU A 299 -10.73 0.90 -11.01
CA GLU A 299 -9.49 0.38 -10.40
C GLU A 299 -8.37 1.44 -10.42
N GLN A 300 -8.23 2.17 -11.53
CA GLN A 300 -7.21 3.23 -11.67
C GLN A 300 -7.50 4.40 -10.73
N VAL A 301 -8.75 4.85 -10.64
CA VAL A 301 -9.18 5.91 -9.71
C VAL A 301 -8.93 5.51 -8.26
N ALA A 302 -9.37 4.31 -7.87
CA ALA A 302 -9.18 3.80 -6.51
C ALA A 302 -7.68 3.67 -6.17
N HIS A 303 -6.87 3.21 -7.13
CA HIS A 303 -5.41 3.17 -6.95
C HIS A 303 -4.83 4.57 -6.78
N ARG A 304 -5.24 5.56 -7.60
CA ARG A 304 -4.74 6.94 -7.51
C ARG A 304 -5.11 7.60 -6.18
N LEU A 305 -6.32 7.39 -5.66
CA LEU A 305 -6.73 7.87 -4.33
C LEU A 305 -5.78 7.38 -3.23
N SER A 306 -5.31 6.13 -3.32
CA SER A 306 -4.33 5.57 -2.37
C SER A 306 -2.91 6.15 -2.47
N THR A 307 -2.62 7.01 -3.45
CA THR A 307 -1.31 7.65 -3.65
C THR A 307 -1.27 9.13 -3.25
N LEU A 308 -2.38 9.72 -2.76
CA LEU A 308 -2.47 11.15 -2.45
C LEU A 308 -1.76 11.54 -1.15
N GLN A 309 -0.43 11.33 -1.06
CA GLN A 309 0.39 11.58 0.13
C GLN A 309 1.50 12.62 -0.07
N ARG A 310 1.35 13.56 -1.02
CA ARG A 310 2.29 14.66 -1.25
C ARG A 310 2.36 15.57 -0.02
N PRO A 311 3.55 15.83 0.54
CA PRO A 311 3.71 16.79 1.63
C PRO A 311 3.12 18.16 1.29
N GLY A 312 2.37 18.74 2.23
CA GLY A 312 1.65 20.01 2.03
C GLY A 312 0.34 19.94 1.23
N ALA A 313 0.00 18.80 0.62
CA ALA A 313 -1.22 18.62 -0.16
C ALA A 313 -1.82 17.21 -0.02
N LYS A 314 -1.79 16.63 1.20
CA LYS A 314 -2.28 15.27 1.44
C LYS A 314 -3.80 15.16 1.22
N GLY A 315 -4.23 14.09 0.57
CA GLY A 315 -5.63 13.67 0.51
C GLY A 315 -6.04 12.81 1.71
N ILE A 316 -7.24 12.24 1.66
CA ILE A 316 -7.66 11.24 2.67
C ILE A 316 -6.71 10.03 2.59
N PRO A 317 -6.20 9.53 3.73
CA PRO A 317 -5.43 8.30 3.74
C PRO A 317 -6.36 7.13 3.41
N PHE A 318 -6.16 6.52 2.25
CA PHE A 318 -6.87 5.32 1.82
C PHE A 318 -5.98 4.08 1.91
N PHE A 319 -6.59 2.96 2.28
CA PHE A 319 -6.09 1.65 1.88
C PHE A 319 -6.72 1.26 0.55
N PHE A 320 -5.96 0.55 -0.29
CA PHE A 320 -6.40 -0.05 -1.54
C PHE A 320 -5.92 -1.49 -1.59
N VAL A 321 -6.80 -2.43 -1.91
CA VAL A 321 -6.47 -3.84 -2.08
C VAL A 321 -7.16 -4.39 -3.32
N ARG A 322 -6.51 -5.34 -3.99
CA ARG A 322 -7.11 -6.17 -5.04
C ARG A 322 -6.98 -7.64 -4.65
N VAL A 323 -8.11 -8.33 -4.61
CA VAL A 323 -8.19 -9.77 -4.31
C VAL A 323 -8.70 -10.55 -5.50
N ASP A 324 -8.30 -11.81 -5.61
CA ASP A 324 -8.96 -12.78 -6.49
C ASP A 324 -10.09 -13.54 -5.75
N GLN A 325 -10.75 -14.45 -6.46
CA GLN A 325 -11.87 -15.24 -5.93
C GLN A 325 -11.46 -16.23 -4.84
N ALA A 326 -10.18 -16.63 -4.79
CA ALA A 326 -9.64 -17.48 -3.74
C ALA A 326 -9.29 -16.67 -2.47
N GLY A 327 -9.43 -15.34 -2.51
CA GLY A 327 -9.06 -14.43 -1.44
C GLY A 327 -7.58 -14.06 -1.43
N THR A 328 -6.83 -14.40 -2.48
CA THR A 328 -5.42 -14.02 -2.61
C THR A 328 -5.31 -12.53 -2.86
N ILE A 329 -4.57 -11.82 -2.01
CA ILE A 329 -4.28 -10.40 -2.22
C ILE A 329 -3.20 -10.25 -3.29
N THR A 330 -3.60 -9.81 -4.49
CA THR A 330 -2.72 -9.62 -5.64
C THR A 330 -2.09 -8.24 -5.71
N LYS A 331 -2.70 -7.25 -5.02
CA LYS A 331 -2.18 -5.88 -4.90
C LYS A 331 -2.66 -5.27 -3.59
N ARG A 332 -1.81 -4.53 -2.89
CA ARG A 332 -2.18 -3.81 -1.67
C ARG A 332 -1.32 -2.57 -1.47
N HIS A 333 -1.96 -1.50 -1.02
CA HIS A 333 -1.35 -0.24 -0.62
C HIS A 333 -2.12 0.31 0.57
N SER A 334 -1.44 0.92 1.54
CA SER A 334 -2.13 1.51 2.70
C SER A 334 -1.44 2.77 3.16
N ALA A 335 -2.16 3.89 3.07
CA ALA A 335 -1.83 5.13 3.78
C ALA A 335 -2.51 5.20 5.15
N THR A 336 -3.30 4.18 5.52
CA THR A 336 -4.02 4.09 6.80
C THR A 336 -3.28 3.24 7.82
N ARG A 337 -3.80 3.20 9.05
CA ARG A 337 -3.37 2.26 10.09
C ARG A 337 -3.67 0.80 9.76
N LEU A 338 -4.72 0.53 8.96
CA LEU A 338 -5.07 -0.83 8.57
C LEU A 338 -3.91 -1.45 7.79
N GLN A 339 -3.29 -2.46 8.40
CA GLN A 339 -2.31 -3.32 7.77
C GLN A 339 -2.95 -4.63 7.36
N PHE A 340 -2.51 -5.16 6.23
CA PHE A 340 -2.97 -6.44 5.70
C PHE A 340 -1.93 -7.50 6.02
N ALA A 341 -2.36 -8.65 6.56
CA ALA A 341 -1.45 -9.74 6.87
C ALA A 341 -0.63 -10.11 5.63
N ARG A 342 0.68 -10.28 5.80
CA ARG A 342 1.57 -10.83 4.75
C ARG A 342 1.20 -12.28 4.47
N PHE A 343 0.77 -13.01 5.51
CA PHE A 343 0.46 -14.43 5.46
C PHE A 343 -0.95 -14.76 5.97
N GLY A 344 -1.56 -15.78 5.36
CA GLY A 344 -2.91 -16.24 5.68
C GLY A 344 -4.01 -15.45 4.95
N GLY A 345 -5.19 -16.08 4.82
CA GLY A 345 -6.33 -15.47 4.15
C GLY A 345 -6.86 -14.25 4.91
N ALA A 346 -7.34 -13.25 4.16
CA ALA A 346 -8.03 -12.10 4.73
C ALA A 346 -9.30 -12.52 5.49
N CYS A 347 -9.76 -11.67 6.41
CA CYS A 347 -10.96 -11.97 7.20
C CYS A 347 -12.18 -12.20 6.30
N PRO A 348 -12.87 -13.36 6.41
CA PRO A 348 -14.03 -13.67 5.57
C PRO A 348 -15.23 -12.74 5.79
N LEU A 349 -15.29 -12.05 6.94
CA LEU A 349 -16.31 -11.03 7.21
C LEU A 349 -16.05 -9.72 6.46
N TRP A 350 -14.87 -9.53 5.87
CA TRP A 350 -14.56 -8.33 5.10
C TRP A 350 -15.33 -8.31 3.78
N ASN A 351 -15.94 -7.17 3.45
CA ASN A 351 -16.87 -7.03 2.33
C ASN A 351 -16.26 -7.31 0.95
N VAL A 352 -14.93 -7.29 0.81
CA VAL A 352 -14.25 -7.57 -0.46
C VAL A 352 -14.61 -8.94 -1.04
N HIS A 353 -14.82 -9.95 -0.19
CA HIS A 353 -15.14 -11.31 -0.63
C HIS A 353 -16.56 -11.41 -1.21
N ARG A 354 -17.51 -10.59 -0.72
CA ARG A 354 -18.88 -10.54 -1.23
C ARG A 354 -19.00 -9.78 -2.56
N ALA A 355 -17.99 -9.01 -2.95
CA ALA A 355 -18.04 -8.24 -4.20
C ALA A 355 -18.17 -9.14 -5.44
N PHE A 356 -17.69 -10.38 -5.39
CA PHE A 356 -17.83 -11.34 -6.48
C PHE A 356 -19.27 -11.82 -6.71
N GLU A 357 -20.12 -11.75 -5.68
CA GLU A 357 -21.51 -12.17 -5.68
C GLU A 357 -22.43 -11.10 -6.28
N THR A 358 -21.99 -9.84 -6.27
CA THR A 358 -22.78 -8.68 -6.74
C THR A 358 -22.00 -7.82 -7.74
N PRO A 359 -21.71 -8.36 -8.95
CA PRO A 359 -20.97 -7.61 -9.96
C PRO A 359 -21.62 -6.26 -10.28
N GLY A 360 -20.79 -5.24 -10.50
CA GLY A 360 -21.20 -3.88 -10.82
C GLY A 360 -21.69 -3.04 -9.64
N HIS A 361 -21.82 -3.59 -8.44
CA HIS A 361 -22.33 -2.86 -7.29
C HIS A 361 -21.22 -2.47 -6.31
N PHE A 362 -21.30 -1.26 -5.76
CA PHE A 362 -20.47 -0.87 -4.62
C PHE A 362 -21.06 -1.42 -3.33
N LEU A 363 -20.34 -2.35 -2.72
CA LEU A 363 -20.60 -2.78 -1.36
C LEU A 363 -19.97 -1.81 -0.38
N ARG A 364 -20.69 -1.51 0.70
CA ARG A 364 -20.26 -0.58 1.75
C ARG A 364 -20.28 -1.32 3.08
N GLN A 365 -19.25 -1.13 3.89
CA GLN A 365 -19.14 -1.76 5.20
C GLN A 365 -18.54 -0.77 6.19
N LEU A 366 -19.21 -0.61 7.33
CA LEU A 366 -18.60 -0.07 8.53
C LEU A 366 -17.87 -1.22 9.21
N ALA A 367 -16.56 -1.12 9.33
CA ALA A 367 -15.71 -2.19 9.85
C ALA A 367 -14.93 -1.70 11.07
N GLU A 368 -14.82 -2.54 12.09
CA GLU A 368 -13.96 -2.29 13.26
C GLU A 368 -12.88 -3.36 13.33
N THR A 369 -11.62 -2.93 13.41
CA THR A 369 -10.46 -3.82 13.54
C THR A 369 -10.22 -4.19 15.02
N PRO A 370 -9.43 -5.24 15.33
CA PRO A 370 -9.22 -5.69 16.71
C PRO A 370 -8.61 -4.65 17.66
N ASP A 371 -7.89 -3.66 17.12
CA ASP A 371 -7.34 -2.50 17.84
C ASP A 371 -8.37 -1.38 18.09
N GLY A 372 -9.64 -1.58 17.71
CA GLY A 372 -10.75 -0.66 17.92
C GLY A 372 -10.84 0.46 16.88
N VAL A 373 -9.97 0.48 15.87
CA VAL A 373 -10.04 1.49 14.80
C VAL A 373 -11.21 1.16 13.86
N ARG A 374 -11.94 2.21 13.49
CA ARG A 374 -13.17 2.12 12.69
C ARG A 374 -12.96 2.68 11.29
N TYR A 375 -13.46 1.96 10.30
CA TYR A 375 -13.27 2.24 8.88
C TYR A 375 -14.58 2.23 8.12
N ILE A 376 -14.63 2.99 7.04
CA ILE A 376 -15.56 2.78 5.94
C ILE A 376 -14.80 2.02 4.85
N SER A 377 -15.28 0.83 4.50
CA SER A 377 -14.71 -0.04 3.47
C SER A 377 -15.67 -0.15 2.30
N LEU A 378 -15.20 0.19 1.10
CA LEU A 378 -15.88 0.00 -0.17
C LEU A 378 -15.31 -1.22 -0.85
N ALA A 379 -16.17 -2.03 -1.47
CA ALA A 379 -15.74 -3.13 -2.32
C ALA A 379 -16.56 -3.20 -3.61
N ARG A 380 -15.91 -3.58 -4.72
CA ARG A 380 -16.55 -3.77 -6.02
C ARG A 380 -15.78 -4.77 -6.86
N ASP A 381 -16.47 -5.56 -7.68
CA ASP A 381 -15.80 -6.42 -8.66
C ASP A 381 -15.11 -5.58 -9.76
N VAL A 382 -14.05 -6.13 -10.32
CA VAL A 382 -13.38 -5.61 -11.50
C VAL A 382 -13.13 -6.78 -12.44
N SER A 383 -13.94 -6.85 -13.49
CA SER A 383 -13.86 -7.88 -14.52
C SER A 383 -13.20 -7.32 -15.78
N LYS A 384 -12.15 -7.99 -16.28
CA LYS A 384 -11.43 -7.60 -17.51
C LYS A 384 -11.68 -8.66 -18.57
N SER A 385 -12.56 -8.34 -19.52
CA SER A 385 -12.87 -9.20 -20.66
C SER A 385 -11.62 -9.48 -21.50
N GLY A 386 -11.51 -10.70 -22.02
CA GLY A 386 -10.51 -11.07 -23.03
C GLY A 386 -10.85 -10.56 -24.45
N GLY A 387 -12.02 -9.94 -24.63
CA GLY A 387 -12.39 -9.26 -25.87
C GLY A 387 -13.01 -10.14 -26.95
N SER A 388 -13.24 -11.43 -26.68
CA SER A 388 -13.95 -12.34 -27.57
C SER A 388 -14.74 -13.39 -26.78
N TYR A 389 -15.73 -14.01 -27.44
CA TYR A 389 -16.46 -15.13 -26.88
C TYR A 389 -15.52 -16.31 -26.63
N GLY A 390 -15.55 -16.88 -25.42
CA GLY A 390 -14.67 -17.97 -24.99
C GLY A 390 -13.29 -17.54 -24.49
N ALA A 391 -12.91 -16.27 -24.60
CA ALA A 391 -11.65 -15.80 -24.02
C ALA A 391 -11.72 -15.77 -22.48
N PRO A 392 -10.64 -16.15 -21.78
CA PRO A 392 -10.59 -16.07 -20.33
C PRO A 392 -10.88 -14.66 -19.81
N VAL A 393 -11.77 -14.56 -18.83
CA VAL A 393 -12.10 -13.30 -18.15
C VAL A 393 -11.30 -13.23 -16.85
N ARG A 394 -10.48 -12.19 -16.71
CA ARG A 394 -9.77 -11.95 -15.45
C ARG A 394 -10.72 -11.26 -14.49
N ARG A 395 -11.06 -11.91 -13.38
CA ARG A 395 -11.97 -11.38 -12.36
C ARG A 395 -11.21 -11.09 -11.07
N TYR A 396 -11.41 -9.88 -10.56
CA TYR A 396 -10.89 -9.44 -9.28
C TYR A 396 -11.99 -8.73 -8.49
N ALA A 397 -11.74 -8.49 -7.21
CA ALA A 397 -12.46 -7.50 -6.44
C ALA A 397 -11.45 -6.48 -5.90
N ILE A 398 -11.84 -5.22 -5.87
CA ILE A 398 -11.08 -4.16 -5.21
C ILE A 398 -11.75 -3.80 -3.89
N ALA A 399 -10.94 -3.46 -2.90
CA ALA A 399 -11.37 -2.79 -1.70
C ALA A 399 -10.66 -1.45 -1.56
N LEU A 400 -11.41 -0.41 -1.20
CA LEU A 400 -10.90 0.93 -0.93
C LEU A 400 -11.55 1.43 0.36
N GLY A 401 -10.77 1.95 1.31
CA GLY A 401 -11.38 2.48 2.53
C GLY A 401 -10.46 3.38 3.33
N CYS A 402 -11.06 4.09 4.28
CA CYS A 402 -10.39 5.06 5.13
C CYS A 402 -10.98 5.00 6.54
N GLU A 403 -10.28 5.61 7.51
CA GLU A 403 -10.81 5.78 8.87
C GLU A 403 -12.12 6.57 8.85
N VAL A 404 -13.05 6.19 9.73
CA VAL A 404 -14.42 6.74 9.72
C VAL A 404 -14.48 8.23 10.04
N ARG A 405 -13.43 8.80 10.66
CA ARG A 405 -13.32 10.26 10.85
C ARG A 405 -13.37 11.06 9.55
N HIS A 406 -13.14 10.42 8.41
CA HIS A 406 -13.19 11.04 7.09
C HIS A 406 -14.57 10.87 6.39
N ALA A 407 -15.55 10.24 7.05
CA ALA A 407 -16.86 9.88 6.48
C ALA A 407 -17.56 11.04 5.73
N GLU A 408 -17.55 12.24 6.29
CA GLU A 408 -18.22 13.41 5.71
C GLU A 408 -17.72 13.74 4.29
N ALA A 409 -16.46 13.42 4.00
CA ALA A 409 -15.83 13.66 2.71
C ALA A 409 -16.06 12.53 1.69
N LEU A 410 -16.79 11.47 2.05
CA LEU A 410 -17.09 10.33 1.17
C LEU A 410 -18.61 10.25 0.90
N VAL A 411 -19.01 10.35 -0.36
CA VAL A 411 -20.41 10.11 -0.78
C VAL A 411 -20.91 8.73 -0.37
N TYR A 412 -20.02 7.74 -0.33
CA TYR A 412 -20.38 6.38 0.05
C TYR A 412 -20.70 6.21 1.54
N ALA A 413 -20.36 7.19 2.38
CA ALA A 413 -20.76 7.20 3.77
C ALA A 413 -22.20 7.68 3.98
N ASP A 414 -22.83 8.26 2.95
CA ASP A 414 -24.16 8.82 3.05
C ASP A 414 -25.18 7.74 3.45
N ASN A 415 -26.02 8.09 4.42
CA ASN A 415 -27.04 7.24 5.03
C ASN A 415 -26.51 6.03 5.82
N LEU A 416 -25.20 5.96 6.11
CA LEU A 416 -24.67 5.01 7.08
C LEU A 416 -24.77 5.60 8.50
N ASP A 417 -25.22 4.80 9.46
CA ASP A 417 -25.22 5.19 10.87
C ASP A 417 -23.82 5.02 11.48
N ILE A 418 -22.94 5.98 11.17
CA ILE A 418 -21.55 5.98 11.64
C ILE A 418 -21.43 6.25 13.14
N SER A 419 -22.50 6.74 13.79
CA SER A 419 -22.53 7.06 15.21
C SER A 419 -22.78 5.82 16.08
N ASN A 420 -23.52 4.84 15.54
CA ASN A 420 -23.86 3.62 16.23
C ASN A 420 -22.72 2.60 16.20
N ALA A 421 -22.17 2.30 17.37
CA ALA A 421 -21.12 1.30 17.53
C ALA A 421 -21.52 -0.10 17.04
N SER A 422 -22.80 -0.48 17.14
CA SER A 422 -23.26 -1.81 16.69
C SER A 422 -23.38 -1.93 15.17
N ALA A 423 -23.30 -0.82 14.43
CA ALA A 423 -23.30 -0.82 12.98
C ALA A 423 -21.95 -1.29 12.39
N TYR A 424 -20.88 -1.28 13.19
CA TYR A 424 -19.55 -1.70 12.76
C TYR A 424 -19.39 -3.20 12.90
N GLU A 425 -19.12 -3.87 11.78
CA GLU A 425 -18.84 -5.30 11.76
C GLU A 425 -17.44 -5.57 12.35
N PRO A 426 -17.33 -6.43 13.39
CA PRO A 426 -16.06 -6.71 14.04
C PRO A 426 -15.20 -7.64 13.17
N ILE A 427 -14.44 -7.06 12.24
CA ILE A 427 -13.53 -7.80 11.37
C ILE A 427 -12.17 -8.04 12.04
N GLY A 428 -11.38 -8.94 11.46
CA GLY A 428 -9.97 -9.14 11.77
C GLY A 428 -9.06 -8.86 10.57
N ILE A 429 -7.75 -8.99 10.75
CA ILE A 429 -6.79 -8.93 9.64
C ILE A 429 -6.68 -10.33 8.97
N SER A 430 -6.41 -11.36 9.79
CA SER A 430 -6.35 -12.77 9.41
C SER A 430 -6.71 -13.61 10.64
N CYS A 431 -7.39 -14.75 10.46
CA CYS A 431 -7.81 -15.58 11.59
C CYS A 431 -6.64 -16.00 12.49
N ARG A 432 -5.45 -16.24 11.91
CA ARG A 432 -4.24 -16.67 12.61
C ARG A 432 -3.70 -15.66 13.63
N ILE A 433 -3.99 -14.37 13.43
CA ILE A 433 -3.50 -13.27 14.29
C ILE A 433 -4.65 -12.41 14.86
N CYS A 434 -5.89 -12.90 14.73
CA CYS A 434 -7.06 -12.15 15.17
C CYS A 434 -7.36 -12.45 16.64
N GLU A 435 -7.31 -11.42 17.48
CA GLU A 435 -7.52 -11.51 18.93
C GLU A 435 -9.01 -11.64 19.35
N ARG A 436 -9.96 -11.55 18.40
CA ARG A 436 -11.41 -11.59 18.73
C ARG A 436 -11.83 -12.98 19.22
N GLN A 437 -12.27 -13.09 20.47
CA GLN A 437 -12.62 -14.38 21.07
C GLN A 437 -13.92 -14.97 20.46
N ASN A 438 -14.95 -14.14 20.28
CA ASN A 438 -16.30 -14.59 19.91
C ASN A 438 -16.60 -14.47 18.40
N CYS A 439 -15.64 -14.81 17.53
CA CYS A 439 -15.81 -14.73 16.07
C CYS A 439 -16.51 -15.97 15.52
N HIS A 440 -17.79 -15.85 15.13
CA HIS A 440 -18.59 -16.95 14.59
C HIS A 440 -18.05 -17.53 13.26
N GLN A 441 -17.31 -16.74 12.49
CA GLN A 441 -16.79 -17.11 11.16
C GLN A 441 -15.30 -17.51 11.20
N ARG A 442 -14.73 -17.75 12.38
CA ARG A 442 -13.30 -18.08 12.52
C ARG A 442 -12.96 -19.40 11.83
N SER A 443 -12.10 -19.34 10.81
CA SER A 443 -11.70 -20.51 10.03
C SER A 443 -10.58 -21.34 10.68
N VAL A 444 -9.65 -20.68 11.36
CA VAL A 444 -8.53 -21.32 12.06
C VAL A 444 -8.29 -20.67 13.43
N PRO A 445 -7.80 -21.44 14.42
CA PRO A 445 -7.41 -20.89 15.71
C PRO A 445 -6.34 -19.81 15.56
N PRO A 446 -6.37 -18.74 16.38
CA PRO A 446 -5.29 -17.76 16.44
C PRO A 446 -4.04 -18.36 17.08
N LEU A 447 -2.86 -17.97 16.59
CA LEU A 447 -1.57 -18.46 17.07
C LEU A 447 -1.25 -17.94 18.49
N GLU A 448 -1.62 -16.70 18.77
CA GLU A 448 -1.26 -16.00 20.03
C GLU A 448 -2.21 -16.31 21.21
N ARG A 449 -3.12 -17.28 21.12
CA ARG A 449 -4.10 -17.56 22.19
C ARG A 449 -4.16 -19.03 22.55
N ARG A 450 -4.49 -19.26 23.82
CA ARG A 450 -4.79 -20.59 24.31
C ARG A 450 -6.19 -21.00 23.88
N LEU A 451 -6.34 -22.29 23.59
CA LEU A 451 -7.61 -22.88 23.23
C LEU A 451 -8.12 -23.72 24.39
N SER A 452 -9.38 -23.52 24.74
CA SER A 452 -10.11 -24.42 25.62
C SER A 452 -11.01 -25.31 24.76
N ILE A 453 -10.98 -26.61 25.01
CA ILE A 453 -11.83 -27.59 24.33
C ILE A 453 -12.65 -28.29 25.41
N ASP A 454 -13.96 -28.06 25.39
CA ASP A 454 -14.91 -28.82 26.19
C ASP A 454 -15.56 -29.87 25.29
N THR A 455 -15.28 -31.15 25.56
CA THR A 455 -15.83 -32.27 24.79
C THR A 455 -17.30 -32.55 25.10
N HIS A 456 -17.86 -31.92 26.14
CA HIS A 456 -19.26 -32.07 26.54
C HIS A 456 -20.17 -30.97 25.99
N THR A 457 -19.62 -29.91 25.40
CA THR A 457 -20.38 -28.81 24.81
C THR A 457 -19.94 -28.52 23.38
N ARG A 458 -20.87 -28.04 22.55
CA ARG A 458 -20.58 -27.64 21.15
C ARG A 458 -21.09 -26.23 20.92
N GLY A 459 -20.17 -25.26 20.94
CA GLY A 459 -20.44 -23.88 20.52
C GLY A 459 -20.46 -23.74 18.99
N THR A 460 -20.47 -22.50 18.48
CA THR A 460 -20.32 -22.23 17.03
C THR A 460 -18.99 -22.76 16.50
N LEU A 461 -17.91 -22.51 17.24
CA LEU A 461 -16.59 -23.09 17.01
C LEU A 461 -16.40 -24.35 17.88
N PRO A 462 -15.55 -25.30 17.45
CA PRO A 462 -15.25 -26.50 18.23
C PRO A 462 -14.27 -26.26 19.40
N TYR A 463 -13.88 -25.01 19.63
CA TYR A 463 -12.97 -24.56 20.69
C TYR A 463 -13.36 -23.15 21.13
N GLU A 464 -12.99 -22.79 22.34
CA GLU A 464 -13.04 -21.41 22.84
C GLU A 464 -11.65 -20.80 22.84
N VAL A 465 -11.57 -19.52 22.48
CA VAL A 465 -10.31 -18.75 22.49
C VAL A 465 -10.24 -18.01 23.83
N THR A 466 -9.29 -18.38 24.69
CA THR A 466 -9.09 -17.78 26.01
C THR A 466 -7.93 -16.79 25.99
#